data_AF-A0AAJ6Z6Z1-F1
#
_entry.id   AF-A0AAJ6Z6Z1-F1
#
_cell.length_a   1.000
_cell.length_b   1.000
_cell.length_c   1.000
_cell.angle_alpha   90.00
_cell.angle_beta   90.00
_cell.angle_gamma   90.00
#
_symmetry.space_group_name_H-M   'P 1'
#
loop_
_entity.id
_entity.type
_entity.pdbx_description
1 polymer ?
#
loop_
_entity_poly.entity_id
_entity_poly.type
_entity_poly.pdbx_seq_one_letter_code
_entity_poly.pdbx_strand_id
1 'polypeptide(L)'
;MTPFKYSTAHVKGTLSARHVVVVRAAYPADGRPATVQLLPLAAATARLPARAHLLAYPGPLLRGVTHKKSVIEYCSSRAAEAAAGGGAGGAADPLGRLLVWELLALLLRQNGVVVGTDIAELLMNNAREHEYAHAPSPRIGSRAGSGAEGERVVSPESNARPDLPLAPSAGEEGAEGEEGAEGEGAERAAATEAEALARLRDYLIYGNRQEALEWAMRCGLWGHALQLAAHGERRTRAAVAARFLAAVPAADPLHTLYAALAARMPPAATCAAEERWGDWRPHAAILLANSGARPDLERRALTQLVVTR
;
A
#
# COMPACT_ATOMS: atom_id res chain seq x y z
N MET A 1 -31.72 48.10 -29.93
CA MET A 1 -31.80 46.75 -30.51
C MET A 1 -30.88 45.83 -29.71
N THR A 2 -31.35 44.65 -29.32
CA THR A 2 -30.50 43.63 -28.68
C THR A 2 -29.57 43.00 -29.73
N PRO A 3 -28.27 42.78 -29.43
CA PRO A 3 -27.33 42.25 -30.41
C PRO A 3 -27.63 40.79 -30.73
N PHE A 4 -27.42 40.39 -31.99
CA PHE A 4 -27.43 38.98 -32.36
C PHE A 4 -26.26 38.26 -31.69
N LYS A 5 -26.56 37.21 -30.90
CA LYS A 5 -25.54 36.36 -30.28
C LYS A 5 -24.66 35.63 -31.31
N TYR A 6 -25.17 35.42 -32.51
CA TYR A 6 -24.45 34.85 -33.65
C TYR A 6 -24.89 35.54 -34.95
N SER A 7 -23.93 35.97 -35.77
CA SER A 7 -24.15 36.63 -37.07
C SER A 7 -24.21 35.66 -38.24
N THR A 8 -23.88 34.38 -38.02
CA THR A 8 -23.82 33.34 -39.06
C THR A 8 -24.68 32.13 -38.71
N ALA A 9 -25.12 31.38 -39.74
CA ALA A 9 -25.79 30.11 -39.54
C ALA A 9 -24.88 29.12 -38.80
N HIS A 10 -25.40 28.44 -37.79
CA HIS A 10 -24.66 27.50 -36.95
C HIS A 10 -25.49 26.25 -36.68
N VAL A 11 -24.80 25.16 -36.34
CA VAL A 11 -25.45 23.91 -35.98
C VAL A 11 -26.15 24.06 -34.63
N LYS A 12 -27.39 23.61 -34.52
CA LYS A 12 -28.13 23.54 -33.26
C LYS A 12 -28.47 22.09 -32.93
N GLY A 13 -27.96 21.60 -31.80
CA GLY A 13 -28.31 20.31 -31.24
C GLY A 13 -29.28 20.48 -30.07
N THR A 14 -30.36 19.70 -30.01
CA THR A 14 -31.20 19.58 -28.82
C THR A 14 -31.38 18.11 -28.46
N LEU A 15 -31.33 17.83 -27.15
CA LEU A 15 -31.55 16.49 -26.62
C LEU A 15 -33.03 16.35 -26.23
N SER A 16 -33.66 15.28 -26.69
CA SER A 16 -34.97 14.81 -26.28
C SER A 16 -34.85 13.42 -25.64
N ALA A 17 -35.90 12.92 -25.00
CA ALA A 17 -35.88 11.66 -24.26
C ALA A 17 -35.42 10.45 -25.09
N ARG A 18 -35.69 10.44 -26.40
CA ARG A 18 -35.33 9.33 -27.31
C ARG A 18 -34.46 9.72 -28.49
N HIS A 19 -34.28 11.02 -28.74
CA HIS A 19 -33.62 11.50 -29.94
C HIS A 19 -32.69 12.67 -29.65
N VAL A 20 -31.63 12.77 -30.44
CA VAL A 20 -30.83 13.96 -30.61
C VAL A 20 -31.31 14.62 -31.91
N VAL A 21 -31.83 15.84 -31.81
CA VAL A 21 -32.24 16.63 -32.95
C VAL A 21 -31.09 17.54 -33.33
N VAL A 22 -30.58 17.43 -34.55
CA VAL A 22 -29.49 18.26 -35.06
C VAL A 22 -29.98 19.03 -36.28
N VAL A 23 -30.05 20.35 -36.16
CA VAL A 23 -30.31 21.25 -37.29
C VAL A 23 -28.97 21.68 -37.86
N ARG A 24 -28.70 21.35 -39.12
CA ARG A 24 -27.45 21.73 -39.80
C ARG A 24 -27.46 23.23 -40.12
N ALA A 25 -26.27 23.83 -40.13
CA ALA A 25 -26.11 25.21 -40.57
C ALA A 25 -26.53 25.34 -42.04
N ALA A 26 -27.52 26.19 -42.31
CA ALA A 26 -27.97 26.51 -43.66
C ALA A 26 -28.37 27.99 -43.71
N TYR A 27 -28.03 28.67 -44.80
CA TYR A 27 -28.46 30.04 -45.05
C TYR A 27 -29.76 30.04 -45.86
N PRO A 28 -30.84 30.65 -45.35
CA PRO A 28 -32.11 30.74 -46.09
C PRO A 28 -31.98 31.48 -47.44
N ALA A 29 -30.98 32.35 -47.57
CA ALA A 29 -30.69 33.09 -48.81
C ALA A 29 -30.20 32.20 -49.97
N ASP A 30 -29.65 31.02 -49.66
CA ASP A 30 -29.15 30.07 -50.68
C ASP A 30 -30.29 29.21 -51.26
N GLY A 31 -31.55 29.45 -50.88
CA GLY A 31 -32.72 28.71 -51.34
C GLY A 31 -32.79 27.25 -50.88
N ARG A 32 -31.83 26.81 -50.05
CA ARG A 32 -31.75 25.44 -49.52
C ARG A 32 -32.41 25.38 -48.13
N PRO A 33 -33.42 24.52 -47.92
CA PRO A 33 -34.01 24.35 -46.60
C PRO A 33 -33.00 23.76 -45.62
N ALA A 34 -33.05 24.21 -44.36
CA ALA A 34 -32.20 23.66 -43.30
C ALA A 34 -32.54 22.18 -43.07
N THR A 35 -31.53 21.31 -43.15
CA THR A 35 -31.72 19.88 -42.92
C THR A 35 -31.78 19.59 -41.43
N VAL A 36 -32.86 18.93 -41.00
CA VAL A 36 -33.03 18.44 -39.63
C VAL A 36 -32.71 16.94 -39.61
N GLN A 37 -31.74 16.55 -38.78
CA GLN A 37 -31.40 15.15 -38.53
C GLN A 37 -31.97 14.71 -37.19
N LEU A 38 -32.71 13.61 -37.20
CA LEU A 38 -33.23 12.95 -36.00
C LEU A 38 -32.40 11.69 -35.76
N LEU A 39 -31.49 11.74 -34.81
CA LEU A 39 -30.70 10.56 -34.43
C LEU A 39 -31.31 9.91 -33.19
N PRO A 40 -31.61 8.59 -33.20
CA PRO A 40 -31.99 7.89 -31.97
C PRO A 40 -30.88 8.04 -30.92
N LEU A 41 -31.25 8.36 -29.68
CA LEU A 41 -30.31 8.49 -28.57
C LEU A 41 -29.50 7.20 -28.37
N ALA A 42 -30.13 6.06 -28.65
CA ALA A 42 -29.47 4.77 -28.66
C ALA A 42 -28.37 4.67 -29.75
N ALA A 43 -28.56 5.23 -30.94
CA ALA A 43 -27.50 5.24 -31.94
C ALA A 43 -26.39 6.23 -31.56
N ALA A 44 -26.77 7.40 -31.04
CA ALA A 44 -25.82 8.44 -30.64
C ALA A 44 -24.89 8.02 -29.49
N THR A 45 -25.39 7.19 -28.55
CA THR A 45 -24.62 6.71 -27.40
C THR A 45 -23.95 5.35 -27.61
N ALA A 46 -24.10 4.71 -28.77
CA ALA A 46 -23.62 3.36 -29.02
C ALA A 46 -22.09 3.20 -28.82
N ARG A 47 -21.33 4.26 -29.04
CA ARG A 47 -19.86 4.29 -28.89
C ARG A 47 -19.39 4.62 -27.47
N LEU A 48 -20.29 4.97 -26.55
CA LEU A 48 -19.92 5.30 -25.18
C LEU A 48 -19.64 4.02 -24.40
N PRO A 49 -18.45 3.84 -23.83
CA PRO A 49 -18.12 2.60 -23.11
C PRO A 49 -18.99 2.42 -21.85
N ALA A 50 -19.42 3.53 -21.22
CA ALA A 50 -20.34 3.51 -20.09
C ALA A 50 -21.71 2.90 -20.42
N ARG A 51 -22.13 2.91 -21.70
CA ARG A 51 -23.42 2.36 -22.11
C ARG A 51 -23.49 0.85 -21.85
N ALA A 52 -22.43 0.12 -22.18
CA ALA A 52 -22.39 -1.33 -21.95
C ALA A 52 -22.58 -1.65 -20.46
N HIS A 53 -21.91 -0.89 -19.59
CA HIS A 53 -22.03 -1.05 -18.14
C HIS A 53 -23.43 -0.75 -17.61
N LEU A 54 -24.08 0.30 -18.12
CA LEU A 54 -25.45 0.67 -17.74
C LEU A 54 -26.48 -0.35 -18.21
N LEU A 55 -26.28 -0.95 -19.40
CA LEU A 55 -27.17 -2.00 -19.93
C LEU A 55 -26.97 -3.34 -19.22
N ALA A 56 -25.75 -3.67 -18.80
CA ALA A 56 -25.45 -4.88 -18.06
C ALA A 56 -25.89 -4.82 -16.59
N TYR A 57 -26.24 -3.63 -16.07
CA TYR A 57 -26.69 -3.46 -14.70
C TYR A 57 -27.99 -4.25 -14.45
N PRO A 58 -28.13 -4.99 -13.33
CA PRO A 58 -29.25 -5.93 -13.10
C PRO A 58 -30.59 -5.24 -12.74
N GLY A 59 -30.88 -4.08 -13.35
CA GLY A 59 -32.10 -3.32 -13.16
C GLY A 59 -32.18 -2.58 -11.82
N PRO A 60 -33.27 -1.85 -11.55
CA PRO A 60 -33.46 -1.21 -10.25
C PRO A 60 -33.42 -2.29 -9.17
N LEU A 61 -32.57 -2.10 -8.15
CA LEU A 61 -32.38 -3.07 -7.07
C LEU A 61 -33.60 -3.06 -6.15
N LEU A 62 -34.58 -3.91 -6.47
CA LEU A 62 -35.86 -4.00 -5.77
C LEU A 62 -35.94 -5.30 -4.97
N ARG A 63 -36.23 -5.17 -3.68
CA ARG A 63 -36.40 -6.32 -2.78
C ARG A 63 -37.56 -7.19 -3.28
N GLY A 64 -37.30 -8.48 -3.47
CA GLY A 64 -38.30 -9.45 -3.96
C GLY A 64 -38.46 -9.51 -5.47
N VAL A 65 -37.83 -8.63 -6.23
CA VAL A 65 -37.84 -8.66 -7.70
C VAL A 65 -36.45 -8.97 -8.24
N THR A 66 -35.44 -8.22 -7.82
CA THR A 66 -34.06 -8.46 -8.25
C THR A 66 -33.47 -9.62 -7.48
N HIS A 67 -33.04 -10.66 -8.18
CA HIS A 67 -32.39 -11.79 -7.53
C HIS A 67 -31.02 -11.40 -6.98
N LYS A 68 -30.81 -11.68 -5.69
CA LYS A 68 -29.53 -11.49 -4.99
C LYS A 68 -28.35 -12.08 -5.76
N LYS A 69 -28.52 -13.28 -6.32
CA LYS A 69 -27.48 -13.98 -7.09
C LYS A 69 -27.02 -13.17 -8.31
N SER A 70 -27.94 -12.58 -9.06
CA SER A 70 -27.63 -11.76 -10.23
C SER A 70 -26.82 -10.51 -9.87
N VAL A 71 -27.09 -9.92 -8.70
CA VAL A 71 -26.30 -8.77 -8.21
C VAL A 71 -24.90 -9.19 -7.78
N ILE A 72 -24.75 -10.35 -7.12
CA ILE A 72 -23.43 -10.90 -6.74
C ILE A 72 -22.60 -11.22 -7.99
N GLU A 73 -23.21 -11.85 -8.99
CA GLU A 73 -22.57 -12.17 -10.28
C GLU A 73 -22.14 -10.90 -11.01
N TYR A 74 -23.01 -9.87 -11.02
CA TYR A 74 -22.65 -8.56 -11.56
C TYR A 74 -21.42 -7.97 -10.84
N CYS A 75 -21.44 -7.88 -9.50
CA CYS A 75 -20.29 -7.38 -8.74
C CYS A 75 -19.00 -8.19 -9.03
N SER A 76 -19.12 -9.52 -9.14
CA SER A 76 -17.98 -10.41 -9.41
C SER A 76 -17.42 -10.20 -10.83
N SER A 77 -18.29 -9.99 -11.83
CA SER A 77 -17.89 -9.63 -13.19
C SER A 77 -17.18 -8.28 -13.23
N ARG A 78 -17.66 -7.29 -12.46
CA ARG A 78 -17.04 -5.96 -12.36
C ARG A 78 -15.68 -6.00 -11.66
N ALA A 79 -15.52 -6.86 -10.66
CA ALA A 79 -14.23 -7.13 -10.03
C ALA A 79 -13.24 -7.72 -11.04
N ALA A 80 -13.63 -8.76 -11.79
CA ALA A 80 -12.79 -9.38 -12.81
C ALA A 80 -12.36 -8.39 -13.92
N GLU A 81 -13.27 -7.52 -14.37
CA GLU A 81 -12.94 -6.45 -15.32
C GLU A 81 -11.95 -5.43 -14.74
N ALA A 82 -12.08 -5.08 -13.46
CA ALA A 82 -11.15 -4.18 -12.78
C ALA A 82 -9.75 -4.79 -12.66
N ALA A 83 -9.66 -6.09 -12.31
CA ALA A 83 -8.41 -6.84 -12.25
C ALA A 83 -7.72 -6.95 -13.62
N ALA A 84 -8.49 -7.12 -14.69
CA ALA A 84 -7.98 -7.17 -16.07
C ALA A 84 -7.54 -5.79 -16.63
N GLY A 85 -7.59 -4.73 -15.82
CA GLY A 85 -7.30 -3.35 -16.28
C GLY A 85 -8.37 -2.76 -17.21
N GLY A 86 -9.52 -3.43 -17.34
CA GLY A 86 -10.63 -3.13 -18.26
C GLY A 86 -11.50 -1.95 -17.84
N GLY A 87 -10.91 -0.92 -17.23
CA GLY A 87 -11.61 0.28 -16.84
C GLY A 87 -11.80 1.23 -18.02
N ALA A 88 -13.04 1.40 -18.49
CA ALA A 88 -13.41 2.49 -19.38
C ALA A 88 -13.06 3.86 -18.76
N GLY A 89 -11.98 4.46 -19.24
CA GLY A 89 -11.41 5.70 -18.71
C GLY A 89 -10.34 5.39 -17.66
N GLY A 90 -9.13 5.90 -17.89
CA GLY A 90 -7.96 5.73 -17.01
C GLY A 90 -8.21 6.28 -15.62
N ALA A 91 -8.94 5.52 -14.80
CA ALA A 91 -9.17 5.89 -13.42
C ALA A 91 -7.88 5.65 -12.65
N ALA A 92 -7.57 6.63 -11.79
CA ALA A 92 -6.31 6.73 -11.07
C ALA A 92 -5.99 5.53 -10.16
N ASP A 93 -6.99 4.70 -9.80
CA ASP A 93 -6.83 3.56 -8.91
C ASP A 93 -7.62 2.31 -9.40
N PRO A 94 -6.98 1.38 -10.13
CA PRO A 94 -7.60 0.11 -10.52
C PRO A 94 -7.77 -0.85 -9.34
N LEU A 95 -6.86 -0.81 -8.35
CA LEU A 95 -6.86 -1.74 -7.21
C LEU A 95 -7.94 -1.39 -6.19
N GLY A 96 -8.11 -0.11 -5.86
CA GLY A 96 -9.22 0.34 -5.02
C GLY A 96 -10.58 0.02 -5.64
N ARG A 97 -10.68 0.08 -6.98
CA ARG A 97 -11.91 -0.29 -7.69
C ARG A 97 -12.21 -1.79 -7.57
N LEU A 98 -11.20 -2.63 -7.74
CA LEU A 98 -11.31 -4.07 -7.52
C LEU A 98 -11.81 -4.37 -6.10
N LEU A 99 -11.13 -3.79 -5.10
CA LEU A 99 -11.48 -3.93 -3.67
C LEU A 99 -12.93 -3.54 -3.38
N VAL A 100 -13.42 -2.43 -3.95
CA VAL A 100 -14.81 -1.99 -3.76
C VAL A 100 -15.80 -3.02 -4.32
N TRP A 101 -15.53 -3.59 -5.50
CA TRP A 101 -16.41 -4.61 -6.08
C TRP A 101 -16.40 -5.92 -5.29
N GLU A 102 -15.24 -6.35 -4.81
CA GLU A 102 -15.10 -7.52 -3.94
C GLU A 102 -15.80 -7.32 -2.60
N LEU A 103 -15.67 -6.13 -2.01
CA LEU A 103 -16.34 -5.77 -0.76
C LEU A 103 -17.86 -5.79 -0.93
N LEU A 104 -18.38 -5.22 -2.04
CA LEU A 104 -19.81 -5.27 -2.35
C LEU A 104 -20.30 -6.72 -2.52
N ALA A 105 -19.53 -7.56 -3.22
CA ALA A 105 -19.86 -8.97 -3.38
C ALA A 105 -19.85 -9.71 -2.03
N LEU A 106 -18.88 -9.44 -1.16
CA LEU A 106 -18.76 -10.00 0.18
C LEU A 106 -19.94 -9.60 1.07
N LEU A 107 -20.27 -8.30 1.12
CA LEU A 107 -21.44 -7.78 1.83
C LEU A 107 -22.73 -8.44 1.36
N LEU A 108 -22.91 -8.60 0.05
CA LEU A 108 -24.07 -9.29 -0.50
C LEU A 108 -24.09 -10.75 -0.08
N ARG A 109 -23.00 -11.50 -0.26
CA ARG A 109 -22.91 -12.93 0.12
C ARG A 109 -23.32 -13.14 1.57
N GLN A 110 -22.78 -12.33 2.47
CA GLN A 110 -23.02 -12.40 3.91
C GLN A 110 -24.27 -11.64 4.41
N ASN A 111 -25.15 -11.17 3.51
CA ASN A 111 -26.37 -10.42 3.86
C ASN A 111 -26.11 -9.17 4.73
N GLY A 112 -24.97 -8.53 4.54
CA GLY A 112 -24.54 -7.35 5.30
C GLY A 112 -23.97 -7.67 6.69
N VAL A 113 -23.90 -8.95 7.10
CA VAL A 113 -23.27 -9.36 8.37
C VAL A 113 -21.82 -9.73 8.09
N VAL A 114 -20.93 -8.76 8.21
CA VAL A 114 -19.48 -8.92 7.95
C VAL A 114 -18.71 -8.61 9.22
N VAL A 115 -17.73 -9.45 9.56
CA VAL A 115 -16.82 -9.23 10.68
C VAL A 115 -15.54 -8.58 10.15
N GLY A 116 -14.85 -7.82 11.00
CA GLY A 116 -13.61 -7.15 10.61
C GLY A 116 -12.52 -8.09 10.09
N THR A 117 -12.54 -9.36 10.48
CA THR A 117 -11.67 -10.42 9.93
C THR A 117 -11.93 -10.72 8.46
N ASP A 118 -13.19 -10.74 8.01
CA ASP A 118 -13.55 -10.96 6.60
C ASP A 118 -12.99 -9.82 5.72
N ILE A 119 -13.07 -8.58 6.22
CA ILE A 119 -12.55 -7.40 5.51
C ILE A 119 -11.02 -7.40 5.54
N ALA A 120 -10.41 -7.79 6.65
CA ALA A 120 -8.96 -7.92 6.76
C ALA A 120 -8.42 -8.97 5.77
N GLU A 121 -9.08 -10.12 5.64
CA GLU A 121 -8.72 -11.14 4.66
C GLU A 121 -8.82 -10.61 3.23
N LEU A 122 -9.91 -9.90 2.89
CA LEU A 122 -10.08 -9.26 1.60
C LEU A 122 -8.95 -8.27 1.29
N LEU A 123 -8.58 -7.41 2.25
CA LEU A 123 -7.49 -6.45 2.09
C LEU A 123 -6.13 -7.13 1.90
N MET A 124 -5.85 -8.19 2.66
CA MET A 124 -4.58 -8.91 2.59
C MET A 124 -4.44 -9.77 1.35
N ASN A 125 -5.52 -10.42 0.88
CA ASN A 125 -5.51 -11.16 -0.39
C ASN A 125 -5.22 -10.22 -1.55
N ASN A 126 -5.88 -9.07 -1.58
CA ASN A 126 -5.60 -8.04 -2.58
C ASN A 126 -4.17 -7.50 -2.49
N ALA A 127 -3.62 -7.35 -1.29
CA ALA A 127 -2.22 -6.93 -1.10
C ALA A 127 -1.20 -7.96 -1.62
N ARG A 128 -1.50 -9.25 -1.48
CA ARG A 128 -0.65 -10.35 -1.97
C ARG A 128 -0.72 -10.52 -3.49
N GLU A 129 -1.92 -10.44 -4.04
CA GLU A 129 -2.16 -10.60 -5.49
C GLU A 129 -1.71 -9.36 -6.27
N HIS A 130 -1.73 -8.19 -5.62
CA HIS A 130 -1.34 -6.92 -6.18
C HIS A 130 -0.39 -6.21 -5.21
N GLU A 131 0.88 -6.66 -5.24
CA GLU A 131 1.96 -5.99 -4.54
C GLU A 131 1.96 -4.52 -4.95
N TYR A 132 1.82 -3.63 -3.97
CA TYR A 132 1.89 -2.20 -4.23
C TYR A 132 3.33 -1.91 -4.63
N ALA A 133 3.60 -1.82 -5.93
CA ALA A 133 4.92 -1.52 -6.44
C ALA A 133 5.38 -0.19 -5.82
N HIS A 134 6.18 -0.28 -4.75
CA HIS A 134 6.98 0.84 -4.33
C HIS A 134 7.91 1.08 -5.51
N ALA A 135 7.85 2.28 -6.08
CA ALA A 135 8.95 2.72 -6.91
C ALA A 135 10.23 2.45 -6.10
N PRO A 136 11.18 1.67 -6.62
CA PRO A 136 12.34 1.27 -5.84
C PRO A 136 13.05 2.56 -5.42
N SER A 137 13.08 2.82 -4.11
CA SER A 137 13.97 3.84 -3.57
C SER A 137 15.39 3.48 -4.03
N PRO A 138 16.11 4.40 -4.69
CA PRO A 138 17.44 4.10 -5.17
C PRO A 138 18.26 3.73 -3.95
N ARG A 139 18.78 2.49 -3.94
CA ARG A 139 19.73 2.02 -2.94
C ARG A 139 20.80 3.10 -2.84
N ILE A 140 20.81 3.84 -1.74
CA ILE A 140 21.94 4.68 -1.36
C ILE A 140 23.05 3.66 -1.10
N GLY A 141 23.84 3.41 -2.14
CA GLY A 141 25.01 2.58 -2.07
C GLY A 141 25.84 3.06 -0.88
N SER A 142 26.27 2.09 -0.07
CA SER A 142 27.20 2.23 1.02
C SER A 142 28.42 3.00 0.55
N ARG A 143 28.36 4.34 0.67
CA ARG A 143 29.52 5.21 0.52
C ARG A 143 30.09 5.32 1.92
N ALA A 144 31.11 4.50 2.17
CA ALA A 144 32.00 4.63 3.30
C ALA A 144 32.43 6.10 3.42
N GLY A 145 31.85 6.81 4.37
CA GLY A 145 32.28 8.14 4.78
C GLY A 145 33.34 7.97 5.87
N SER A 146 34.59 7.82 5.43
CA SER A 146 35.76 8.09 6.27
C SER A 146 35.72 9.57 6.67
N GLY A 147 35.61 9.83 7.97
CA GLY A 147 35.85 11.15 8.55
C GLY A 147 37.25 11.16 9.16
N ALA A 148 38.17 11.87 8.52
CA ALA A 148 39.41 12.33 9.13
C ALA A 148 39.60 13.80 8.72
N GLU A 149 39.67 14.65 9.74
CA GLU A 149 39.87 16.08 9.67
C GLU A 149 41.31 16.44 9.26
N GLY A 150 41.49 17.64 8.71
CA GLY A 150 42.71 18.42 8.95
C GLY A 150 43.71 18.58 7.80
N GLU A 151 43.89 19.84 7.40
CA GLU A 151 45.14 20.46 6.93
C GLU A 151 45.61 20.38 5.45
N ARG A 152 45.19 21.43 4.74
CA ARG A 152 45.95 22.38 3.89
C ARG A 152 47.49 22.21 3.65
N VAL A 153 47.80 22.39 2.35
CA VAL A 153 48.95 22.99 1.63
C VAL A 153 50.10 22.09 1.10
N VAL A 154 50.44 22.46 -0.16
CA VAL A 154 51.66 22.31 -0.99
C VAL A 154 51.95 21.00 -1.77
N SER A 155 51.81 21.11 -3.10
CA SER A 155 52.57 20.42 -4.17
C SER A 155 54.10 20.74 -4.05
N PRO A 156 55.07 20.01 -4.66
CA PRO A 156 55.01 19.51 -6.05
C PRO A 156 55.77 18.19 -6.40
N GLU A 157 55.51 17.76 -7.64
CA GLU A 157 56.41 17.11 -8.62
C GLU A 157 56.98 15.67 -8.47
N SER A 158 56.68 14.91 -9.53
CA SER A 158 57.59 14.08 -10.34
C SER A 158 57.67 12.55 -10.15
N ASN A 159 57.27 11.90 -11.26
CA ASN A 159 57.90 10.78 -11.96
C ASN A 159 57.75 9.30 -11.55
N ALA A 160 57.47 8.53 -12.62
CA ALA A 160 57.91 7.18 -12.94
C ALA A 160 57.15 5.95 -12.38
N ARG A 161 56.38 5.32 -13.29
CA ARG A 161 56.15 3.86 -13.39
C ARG A 161 57.45 3.13 -13.76
N PRO A 162 57.47 1.79 -13.97
CA PRO A 162 56.68 0.67 -13.42
C PRO A 162 57.64 -0.40 -12.81
N ASP A 163 57.15 -1.57 -12.37
CA ASP A 163 57.63 -2.87 -12.89
C ASP A 163 57.04 -4.06 -12.11
N LEU A 164 56.29 -4.88 -12.85
CA LEU A 164 55.95 -6.26 -12.54
C LEU A 164 57.14 -7.17 -12.94
N PRO A 165 57.22 -8.39 -12.39
CA PRO A 165 56.97 -9.50 -13.30
C PRO A 165 56.08 -10.63 -12.75
N LEU A 166 55.36 -11.21 -13.71
CA LEU A 166 54.52 -12.40 -13.74
C LEU A 166 55.28 -13.71 -13.42
N ALA A 167 54.69 -14.62 -12.62
CA ALA A 167 54.14 -15.94 -13.02
C ALA A 167 55.00 -17.12 -12.46
N PRO A 168 54.48 -18.36 -12.25
CA PRO A 168 53.44 -18.99 -13.06
C PRO A 168 52.34 -19.81 -12.37
N SER A 169 51.41 -20.18 -13.24
CA SER A 169 50.17 -20.95 -13.13
C SER A 169 50.38 -22.44 -12.86
N ALA A 170 49.41 -23.05 -12.15
CA ALA A 170 48.95 -24.43 -12.30
C ALA A 170 47.58 -24.52 -11.60
N GLY A 171 46.46 -24.57 -12.35
CA GLY A 171 45.64 -25.78 -12.54
C GLY A 171 44.41 -25.72 -11.62
N GLU A 172 43.21 -25.47 -12.14
CA GLU A 172 42.16 -26.50 -12.37
C GLU A 172 41.69 -27.12 -11.03
N GLU A 173 40.43 -27.13 -10.58
CA GLU A 173 39.08 -27.03 -11.12
C GLU A 173 38.14 -26.90 -9.89
N GLY A 174 36.88 -26.51 -10.07
CA GLY A 174 35.86 -26.72 -9.03
C GLY A 174 34.77 -25.67 -8.98
N ALA A 175 33.79 -25.80 -9.87
CA ALA A 175 32.50 -25.15 -9.75
C ALA A 175 31.62 -25.99 -8.82
N GLU A 176 31.36 -25.53 -7.59
CA GLU A 176 30.33 -26.10 -6.72
C GLU A 176 29.65 -25.02 -5.86
N GLY A 177 28.33 -24.89 -6.03
CA GLY A 177 27.38 -24.69 -4.94
C GLY A 177 27.33 -23.34 -4.20
N GLU A 178 26.69 -22.34 -4.80
CA GLU A 178 26.04 -21.25 -4.03
C GLU A 178 24.73 -21.76 -3.39
N GLU A 179 24.81 -22.65 -2.39
CA GLU A 179 23.65 -23.06 -1.56
C GLU A 179 23.96 -23.12 -0.04
N GLY A 180 25.09 -22.57 0.42
CA GLY A 180 25.52 -22.64 1.84
C GLY A 180 25.28 -21.40 2.72
N ALA A 181 24.91 -20.25 2.15
CA ALA A 181 24.96 -18.98 2.89
C ALA A 181 23.84 -18.80 3.93
N GLU A 182 22.67 -19.44 3.75
CA GLU A 182 21.54 -19.31 4.67
C GLU A 182 21.70 -20.17 5.93
N GLY A 183 22.34 -21.35 5.82
CA GLY A 183 22.59 -22.25 6.95
C GLY A 183 23.66 -21.73 7.90
N GLU A 184 24.79 -21.26 7.37
CA GLU A 184 25.89 -20.71 8.18
C GLU A 184 25.51 -19.40 8.88
N GLY A 185 24.68 -18.56 8.24
CA GLY A 185 24.17 -17.32 8.82
C GLY A 185 23.22 -17.56 9.99
N ALA A 186 22.32 -18.54 9.86
CA ALA A 186 21.39 -18.93 10.93
C ALA A 186 22.12 -19.59 12.12
N GLU A 187 23.09 -20.46 11.85
CA GLU A 187 23.88 -21.13 12.88
C GLU A 187 24.80 -20.14 13.63
N ARG A 188 25.37 -19.18 12.91
CA ARG A 188 26.17 -18.09 13.51
C ARG A 188 25.30 -17.10 14.28
N ALA A 189 24.10 -16.78 13.81
CA ALA A 189 23.13 -15.98 14.56
C ALA A 189 22.70 -16.68 15.85
N ALA A 190 22.40 -17.97 15.80
CA ALA A 190 22.06 -18.79 16.96
C ALA A 190 23.23 -18.89 17.96
N ALA A 191 24.47 -19.02 17.48
CA ALA A 191 25.66 -18.98 18.32
C ALA A 191 25.81 -17.61 19.01
N THR A 192 25.60 -16.51 18.28
CA THR A 192 25.65 -15.16 18.88
C THR A 192 24.53 -14.92 19.89
N GLU A 193 23.35 -15.50 19.68
CA GLU A 193 22.25 -15.45 20.65
C GLU A 193 22.60 -16.24 21.92
N ALA A 194 23.16 -17.44 21.78
CA ALA A 194 23.60 -18.26 22.90
C ALA A 194 24.68 -17.57 23.76
N GLU A 195 25.65 -16.90 23.12
CA GLU A 195 26.66 -16.09 23.81
C GLU A 195 26.04 -14.89 24.53
N ALA A 196 25.09 -14.19 23.88
CA ALA A 196 24.38 -13.08 24.50
C ALA A 196 23.57 -13.53 25.72
N LEU A 197 22.98 -14.73 25.68
CA LEU A 197 22.28 -15.37 26.79
C LEU A 197 23.21 -15.78 27.93
N ALA A 198 24.39 -16.31 27.63
CA ALA A 198 25.39 -16.64 28.65
C ALA A 198 25.77 -15.39 29.46
N ARG A 199 26.08 -14.29 28.77
CA ARG A 199 26.41 -13.03 29.42
C ARG A 199 25.24 -12.41 30.18
N LEU A 200 24.01 -12.61 29.71
CA LEU A 200 22.81 -12.22 30.45
C LEU A 200 22.71 -12.98 31.79
N ARG A 201 23.00 -14.29 31.79
CA ARG A 201 23.01 -15.12 33.01
C ARG A 201 24.05 -14.61 33.99
N ASP A 202 25.24 -14.25 33.53
CA ASP A 202 26.30 -13.71 34.39
C ASP A 202 25.82 -12.46 35.12
N TYR A 203 25.26 -11.47 34.41
CA TYR A 203 24.69 -10.28 35.06
C TYR A 203 23.63 -10.61 36.11
N LEU A 204 22.77 -11.61 35.86
CA LEU A 204 21.72 -12.02 36.78
C LEU A 204 22.26 -12.77 38.00
N ILE A 205 23.28 -13.63 37.83
CA ILE A 205 23.94 -14.36 38.92
C ILE A 205 24.56 -13.38 39.91
N TYR A 206 25.15 -12.29 39.42
CA TYR A 206 25.70 -11.22 40.26
C TYR A 206 24.66 -10.22 40.78
N GLY A 207 23.36 -10.40 40.49
CA GLY A 207 22.29 -9.53 40.96
C GLY A 207 22.14 -8.21 40.21
N ASN A 208 22.87 -7.99 39.11
CA ASN A 208 22.86 -6.76 38.32
C ASN A 208 21.65 -6.70 37.36
N ARG A 209 20.43 -6.65 37.92
CA ARG A 209 19.19 -6.70 37.13
C ARG A 209 19.06 -5.59 36.09
N GLN A 210 19.55 -4.38 36.40
CA GLN A 210 19.47 -3.24 35.47
C GLN A 210 20.42 -3.41 34.28
N GLU A 211 21.65 -3.86 34.54
CA GLU A 211 22.63 -4.12 33.47
C GLU A 211 22.21 -5.31 32.61
N ALA A 212 21.66 -6.36 33.23
CA ALA A 212 21.05 -7.49 32.53
C ALA A 212 19.94 -7.03 31.57
N LEU A 213 19.06 -6.13 32.03
CA LEU A 213 17.98 -5.59 31.22
C LEU A 213 18.48 -4.75 30.05
N GLU A 214 19.44 -3.86 30.28
CA GLU A 214 20.08 -3.05 29.24
C GLU A 214 20.88 -3.89 28.24
N TRP A 215 21.53 -4.96 28.70
CA TRP A 215 22.20 -5.94 27.84
C TRP A 215 21.19 -6.67 26.95
N ALA A 216 20.11 -7.21 27.55
CA ALA A 216 19.07 -7.92 26.81
C ALA A 216 18.44 -7.05 25.71
N MET A 217 18.15 -5.77 25.99
CA MET A 217 17.61 -4.85 24.99
C MET A 217 18.60 -4.53 23.87
N ARG A 218 19.90 -4.42 24.17
CA ARG A 218 20.94 -4.16 23.15
C ARG A 218 21.17 -5.35 22.23
N CYS A 219 21.10 -6.56 22.75
CA CYS A 219 21.28 -7.80 21.99
C CYS A 219 20.00 -8.29 21.29
N GLY A 220 18.88 -7.59 21.43
CA GLY A 220 17.60 -8.03 20.85
C GLY A 220 16.96 -9.23 21.55
N LEU A 221 17.39 -9.58 22.77
CA LEU A 221 16.84 -10.65 23.60
C LEU A 221 15.50 -10.23 24.24
N TRP A 222 14.54 -9.82 23.42
CA TRP A 222 13.31 -9.15 23.85
C TRP A 222 12.43 -10.03 24.73
N GLY A 223 12.39 -11.34 24.51
CA GLY A 223 11.65 -12.27 25.38
C GLY A 223 12.13 -12.20 26.84
N HIS A 224 13.46 -12.21 27.05
CA HIS A 224 14.04 -12.07 28.38
C HIS A 224 13.90 -10.65 28.93
N ALA A 225 14.11 -9.62 28.11
CA ALA A 225 13.95 -8.23 28.54
C ALA A 225 12.51 -7.93 28.99
N LEU A 226 11.50 -8.36 28.22
CA LEU A 226 10.08 -8.19 28.55
C LEU A 226 9.67 -8.99 29.78
N GLN A 227 10.15 -10.22 29.93
CA GLN A 227 9.86 -11.04 31.11
C GLN A 227 10.50 -10.46 32.37
N LEU A 228 11.75 -10.00 32.31
CA LEU A 228 12.41 -9.30 33.43
C LEU A 228 11.69 -8.00 33.76
N ALA A 229 11.27 -7.24 32.74
CA ALA A 229 10.51 -6.02 32.93
C ALA A 229 9.13 -6.29 33.56
N ALA A 230 8.46 -7.40 33.21
CA ALA A 230 7.13 -7.75 33.72
C ALA A 230 7.08 -7.81 35.26
N HIS A 231 8.18 -8.25 35.89
CA HIS A 231 8.39 -8.28 37.35
C HIS A 231 9.03 -7.02 37.93
N GLY A 232 9.25 -5.99 37.10
CA GLY A 232 9.77 -4.68 37.47
C GLY A 232 8.70 -3.61 37.65
N GLU A 233 9.15 -2.37 37.83
CA GLU A 233 8.25 -1.22 37.99
C GLU A 233 7.47 -0.92 36.72
N ARG A 234 6.31 -0.24 36.88
CA ARG A 234 5.49 0.19 35.73
C ARG A 234 6.27 1.06 34.74
N ARG A 235 7.19 1.90 35.22
CA ARG A 235 8.04 2.77 34.39
C ARG A 235 9.04 1.94 33.57
N THR A 236 9.68 0.95 34.18
CA THR A 236 10.59 0.01 33.49
C THR A 236 9.85 -0.77 32.42
N ARG A 237 8.65 -1.31 32.73
CA ARG A 237 7.80 -1.98 31.74
C ARG A 237 7.48 -1.11 30.53
N ALA A 238 7.07 0.14 30.78
CA ALA A 238 6.76 1.09 29.72
C ALA A 238 7.99 1.45 28.88
N ALA A 239 9.16 1.63 29.50
CA ALA A 239 10.40 1.95 28.81
C ALA A 239 10.89 0.80 27.92
N VAL A 240 10.85 -0.43 28.41
CA VAL A 240 11.24 -1.63 27.65
C VAL A 240 10.27 -1.87 26.50
N ALA A 241 8.96 -1.73 26.74
CA ALA A 241 7.96 -1.83 25.66
C ALA A 241 8.16 -0.77 24.58
N ALA A 242 8.49 0.48 24.96
CA ALA A 242 8.78 1.54 23.99
C ALA A 242 10.05 1.25 23.17
N ARG A 243 11.11 0.72 23.78
CA ARG A 243 12.34 0.31 23.08
C ARG A 243 12.13 -0.90 22.17
N PHE A 244 11.31 -1.86 22.60
CA PHE A 244 10.92 -2.99 21.76
C PHE A 244 10.22 -2.53 20.50
N LEU A 245 9.20 -1.65 20.63
CA LEU A 245 8.52 -1.09 19.47
C LEU A 245 9.48 -0.32 18.56
N ALA A 246 10.39 0.48 19.13
CA ALA A 246 11.39 1.19 18.35
C ALA A 246 12.36 0.28 17.58
N ALA A 247 12.51 -0.98 17.99
CA ALA A 247 13.31 -1.98 17.28
C ALA A 247 12.53 -2.70 16.16
N VAL A 248 11.20 -2.64 16.17
CA VAL A 248 10.35 -3.14 15.08
C VAL A 248 10.36 -2.15 13.92
N PRO A 249 10.44 -2.59 12.65
CA PRO A 249 10.42 -1.69 11.49
C PRO A 249 9.28 -0.69 11.55
N ALA A 250 9.57 0.58 11.20
CA ALA A 250 8.57 1.64 11.33
C ALA A 250 7.29 1.37 10.51
N ALA A 251 7.41 0.79 9.32
CA ALA A 251 6.28 0.43 8.45
C ALA A 251 5.49 -0.81 8.91
N ASP A 252 5.87 -1.46 10.01
CA ASP A 252 5.25 -2.71 10.44
C ASP A 252 3.85 -2.47 11.02
N PRO A 253 2.81 -3.22 10.59
CA PRO A 253 1.46 -3.16 11.16
C PRO A 253 1.39 -3.41 12.67
N LEU A 254 2.39 -4.07 13.27
CA LEU A 254 2.48 -4.26 14.71
C LEU A 254 2.47 -2.92 15.47
N HIS A 255 3.11 -1.87 14.95
CA HIS A 255 3.03 -0.53 15.54
C HIS A 255 1.59 -0.02 15.64
N THR A 256 0.78 -0.35 14.63
CA THR A 256 -0.62 0.04 14.58
C THR A 256 -1.46 -0.73 15.59
N LEU A 257 -1.26 -2.04 15.68
CA LEU A 257 -1.93 -2.88 16.66
C LEU A 257 -1.61 -2.44 18.10
N TYR A 258 -0.33 -2.27 18.42
CA TYR A 258 0.07 -1.90 19.78
C TYR A 258 -0.39 -0.50 20.18
N ALA A 259 -0.47 0.44 19.24
CA ALA A 259 -1.08 1.75 19.51
C ALA A 259 -2.59 1.63 19.78
N ALA A 260 -3.31 0.82 18.98
CA ALA A 260 -4.74 0.57 19.17
C ALA A 260 -5.04 -0.10 20.52
N LEU A 261 -4.27 -1.14 20.88
CA LEU A 261 -4.35 -1.81 22.19
C LEU A 261 -4.05 -0.85 23.35
N ALA A 262 -3.16 0.12 23.15
CA ALA A 262 -2.87 1.19 24.10
C ALA A 262 -3.89 2.34 24.07
N ALA A 263 -4.97 2.24 23.28
CA ALA A 263 -5.98 3.28 23.07
C ALA A 263 -5.39 4.64 22.62
N ARG A 264 -4.33 4.59 21.81
CA ARG A 264 -3.64 5.75 21.22
C ARG A 264 -3.79 5.75 19.70
N MET A 265 -3.67 6.92 19.08
CA MET A 265 -3.64 7.00 17.64
C MET A 265 -2.37 6.33 17.10
N PRO A 266 -2.47 5.38 16.14
CA PRO A 266 -1.30 4.75 15.55
C PRO A 266 -0.48 5.79 14.78
N PRO A 267 0.86 5.71 14.84
CA PRO A 267 1.72 6.65 14.13
C PRO A 267 1.51 6.65 12.61
N ALA A 268 1.14 5.49 12.05
CA ALA A 268 0.72 5.36 10.66
C ALA A 268 -0.44 6.30 10.31
N ALA A 269 -1.42 6.50 11.20
CA ALA A 269 -2.58 7.37 10.95
C ALA A 269 -2.27 8.87 11.15
N THR A 270 -1.30 9.24 12.00
CA THR A 270 -0.91 10.65 12.20
C THR A 270 0.04 11.16 11.13
N CYS A 271 0.77 10.26 10.48
CA CYS A 271 1.82 10.56 9.50
C CYS A 271 1.60 9.80 8.18
N ALA A 272 0.35 9.51 7.81
CA ALA A 272 0.02 8.68 6.66
C ALA A 272 0.43 9.29 5.30
N ALA A 273 0.77 10.59 5.26
CA ALA A 273 1.36 11.26 4.11
C ALA A 273 2.86 10.93 3.90
N GLU A 274 3.51 10.33 4.89
CA GLU A 274 4.93 10.03 4.83
C GLU A 274 5.17 8.68 4.16
N GLU A 275 6.02 8.65 3.13
CA GLU A 275 6.34 7.46 2.31
C GLU A 275 6.88 6.29 3.15
N ARG A 276 7.38 6.57 4.37
CA ARG A 276 7.91 5.59 5.31
C ARG A 276 6.90 4.54 5.80
N TRP A 277 5.59 4.77 5.66
CA TRP A 277 4.54 3.86 6.17
C TRP A 277 4.02 2.86 5.14
N GLY A 278 4.51 2.88 3.90
CA GLY A 278 4.32 1.80 2.95
C GLY A 278 2.86 1.53 2.55
N ASP A 279 2.36 0.31 2.62
CA ASP A 279 0.99 -0.01 2.22
C ASP A 279 0.00 0.21 3.39
N TRP A 280 -1.12 0.91 3.16
CA TRP A 280 -2.14 1.12 4.19
C TRP A 280 -2.97 -0.14 4.46
N ARG A 281 -3.04 -1.08 3.51
CA ARG A 281 -3.91 -2.28 3.59
C ARG A 281 -3.59 -3.15 4.81
N PRO A 282 -2.32 -3.49 5.12
CA PRO A 282 -1.98 -4.24 6.34
C PRO A 282 -2.31 -3.49 7.64
N HIS A 283 -2.14 -2.17 7.67
CA HIS A 283 -2.52 -1.34 8.83
C HIS A 283 -4.04 -1.30 9.05
N ALA A 284 -4.83 -1.22 7.99
CA ALA A 284 -6.28 -1.30 8.10
C ALA A 284 -6.75 -2.71 8.46
N ALA A 285 -6.17 -3.75 7.86
CA ALA A 285 -6.49 -5.14 8.14
C ALA A 285 -6.27 -5.49 9.61
N ILE A 286 -5.13 -5.10 10.20
CA ILE A 286 -4.84 -5.41 11.60
C ILE A 286 -5.79 -4.70 12.57
N LEU A 287 -6.21 -3.46 12.26
CA LEU A 287 -7.20 -2.73 13.05
C LEU A 287 -8.59 -3.35 12.96
N LEU A 288 -9.01 -3.74 11.75
CA LEU A 288 -10.33 -4.34 11.53
C LEU A 288 -10.42 -5.74 12.16
N ALA A 289 -9.38 -6.56 12.04
CA ALA A 289 -9.35 -7.91 12.62
C ALA A 289 -9.27 -7.90 14.16
N ASN A 290 -8.69 -6.86 14.75
CA ASN A 290 -8.50 -6.72 16.20
C ASN A 290 -9.31 -5.56 16.78
N SER A 291 -10.51 -5.29 16.25
CA SER A 291 -11.39 -4.24 16.76
C SER A 291 -11.70 -4.48 18.24
N GLY A 292 -11.44 -3.48 19.08
CA GLY A 292 -11.43 -3.62 20.53
C GLY A 292 -12.30 -2.59 21.24
N ALA A 293 -11.87 -2.20 22.45
CA ALA A 293 -12.66 -1.42 23.39
C ALA A 293 -12.96 0.03 22.97
N ARG A 294 -12.38 0.54 21.87
CA ARG A 294 -12.55 1.94 21.40
C ARG A 294 -12.81 2.03 19.90
N PRO A 295 -14.00 1.62 19.44
CA PRO A 295 -14.36 1.62 18.01
C PRO A 295 -14.32 3.02 17.37
N ASP A 296 -14.60 4.08 18.14
CA ASP A 296 -14.52 5.46 17.63
C ASP A 296 -13.10 5.90 17.26
N LEU A 297 -12.10 5.47 18.04
CA LEU A 297 -10.70 5.77 17.76
C LEU A 297 -10.23 4.97 16.55
N GLU A 298 -10.60 3.69 16.48
CA GLU A 298 -10.30 2.81 15.35
C GLU A 298 -10.89 3.35 14.05
N ARG A 299 -12.15 3.80 14.05
CA ARG A 299 -12.78 4.44 12.89
C ARG A 299 -12.03 5.70 12.46
N ARG A 300 -11.62 6.55 13.41
CA ARG A 300 -10.83 7.74 13.12
C ARG A 300 -9.47 7.38 12.51
N ALA A 301 -8.77 6.39 13.08
CA ALA A 301 -7.50 5.91 12.55
C ALA A 301 -7.66 5.40 11.12
N LEU A 302 -8.68 4.57 10.84
CA LEU A 302 -8.99 4.09 9.50
C LEU A 302 -9.25 5.21 8.50
N THR A 303 -10.03 6.23 8.88
CA THR A 303 -10.27 7.38 7.99
C THR A 303 -8.99 8.17 7.71
N GLN A 304 -8.11 8.30 8.69
CA GLN A 304 -6.86 9.06 8.53
C GLN A 304 -5.81 8.33 7.70
N LEU A 305 -5.77 6.99 7.76
CA LEU A 305 -4.90 6.16 6.90
C LEU A 305 -5.21 6.34 5.40
N VAL A 306 -6.46 6.67 5.06
CA VAL A 306 -6.93 6.77 3.67
C VAL A 306 -6.89 8.20 3.13
N VAL A 307 -7.07 9.22 3.97
CA VAL A 307 -7.26 10.62 3.53
C VAL A 307 -5.96 11.34 3.13
N THR A 308 -4.79 10.83 3.51
CA THR A 308 -3.51 11.53 3.31
C THR A 308 -2.70 11.00 2.12
N ARG A 309 -3.34 10.37 1.14
CA ARG A 309 -2.70 9.95 -0.12
C ARG A 309 -3.42 10.54 -1.33
#